data_AF-A0A7W7CRZ1-F1
#
_entry.id   AF-A0A7W7CRZ1-F1
#
_cell.length_a   1.000
_cell.length_b   1.000
_cell.length_c   1.000
_cell.angle_alpha   90.00
_cell.angle_beta   90.00
_cell.angle_gamma   90.00
#
_symmetry.space_group_name_H-M   'P 1'
#
loop_
_entity.id
_entity.type
_entity.pdbx_description
1 polymer ?
#
loop_
_entity_poly.entity_id
_entity_poly.type
_entity_poly.pdbx_seq_one_letter_code
_entity_poly.pdbx_strand_id
1 'polypeptide(L)'
;MDAIARIRTKLAALPRTENATLGPVLSEDQVAGFEQRHGIRLPEEFRQFVTRVGHGGYGPTYGLLPITRWASRPGQPAGTSPLIPDAEAPVTRDFPGTIAVVHGGCLDWTVLVVSGPGRGRLVEVNADGLFAPYFHADAGFLSWYERWLDFVGRGAGPVDLTWFAQQMAGDEHALLDTLRNDARPRRRRAAAYSFITYPQPSGSLPAALVRALAEETDPAVRETIVRALAAQGPHGRELLPAALSDPSPDVRSLAVILMAPRDHPQMADVLAEHLRAENDDAVRATVRRALHHE
;
A
#
# COMPACT_ATOMS: atom_id res chain seq x y z
N MET A 1 19.64 15.39 6.39
CA MET A 1 18.67 15.46 7.51
C MET A 1 18.30 14.02 7.88
N ASP A 2 18.37 13.63 9.16
CA ASP A 2 18.01 12.26 9.58
C ASP A 2 16.49 12.00 9.41
N ALA A 3 16.06 10.74 9.37
CA ALA A 3 14.66 10.39 9.11
C ALA A 3 13.71 10.94 10.20
N ILE A 4 14.17 10.94 11.45
CA ILE A 4 13.42 11.49 12.59
C ILE A 4 13.13 12.98 12.41
N ALA A 5 14.13 13.77 12.00
CA ALA A 5 13.93 15.19 11.74
C ALA A 5 12.94 15.43 10.60
N ARG A 6 13.01 14.66 9.49
CA ARG A 6 12.03 14.78 8.40
C ARG A 6 10.62 14.46 8.85
N ILE A 7 10.42 13.40 9.63
CA ILE A 7 9.12 13.03 10.20
C ILE A 7 8.57 14.16 11.08
N ARG A 8 9.39 14.74 11.97
CA ARG A 8 8.97 15.87 12.81
C ARG A 8 8.59 17.10 11.99
N THR A 9 9.36 17.41 10.95
CA THR A 9 9.04 18.50 10.02
C THR A 9 7.71 18.26 9.31
N LYS A 10 7.47 17.03 8.82
CA LYS A 10 6.21 16.66 8.15
C LYS A 10 5.02 16.77 9.10
N LEU A 11 5.11 16.22 10.31
CA LEU A 11 4.07 16.32 11.34
C LEU A 11 3.73 17.78 11.67
N ALA A 12 4.75 18.65 11.80
CA ALA A 12 4.55 20.07 12.08
C ALA A 12 3.92 20.84 10.90
N ALA A 13 4.06 20.33 9.68
CA ALA A 13 3.53 20.94 8.46
C ALA A 13 2.11 20.48 8.11
N LEU A 14 1.56 19.48 8.83
CA LEU A 14 0.22 18.97 8.54
C LEU A 14 -0.86 20.04 8.79
N PRO A 15 -1.93 20.06 7.97
CA PRO A 15 -3.09 20.92 8.21
C PRO A 15 -3.67 20.70 9.60
N ARG A 16 -4.14 21.77 10.26
CA ARG A 16 -4.77 21.68 11.59
C ARG A 16 -6.00 20.74 11.64
N THR A 17 -6.63 20.51 10.49
CA THR A 17 -7.78 19.60 10.33
C THR A 17 -7.41 18.14 10.55
N GLU A 18 -6.15 17.75 10.39
CA GLU A 18 -5.68 16.36 10.59
C GLU A 18 -5.67 15.94 12.06
N ASN A 19 -5.68 16.90 12.99
CA ASN A 19 -5.58 16.64 14.44
C ASN A 19 -4.48 15.62 14.80
N ALA A 20 -3.28 15.82 14.22
CA ALA A 20 -2.15 14.90 14.28
C ALA A 20 -1.51 14.77 15.68
N THR A 21 -2.23 14.10 16.58
CA THR A 21 -1.83 13.95 17.99
C THR A 21 -1.17 12.59 18.22
N LEU A 22 0.10 12.62 18.61
CA LEU A 22 0.83 11.45 19.12
C LEU A 22 0.83 11.46 20.66
N GLY A 23 0.94 10.28 21.27
CA GLY A 23 1.25 10.20 22.70
C GLY A 23 2.68 10.69 22.99
N PRO A 24 2.99 10.98 24.27
CA PRO A 24 4.28 11.55 24.66
C PRO A 24 5.45 10.64 24.28
N VAL A 25 6.66 11.20 24.13
CA VAL A 25 7.86 10.37 23.96
C VAL A 25 8.03 9.44 25.17
N LEU A 26 8.47 8.22 24.90
CA LEU A 26 8.82 7.25 25.94
C LEU A 26 10.22 7.55 26.47
N SER A 27 10.42 7.41 27.78
CA SER A 27 11.76 7.43 28.37
C SER A 27 12.51 6.13 28.05
N GLU A 28 13.84 6.19 28.13
CA GLU A 28 14.68 4.99 28.00
C GLU A 28 14.31 3.92 29.02
N ASP A 29 13.93 4.30 30.25
CA ASP A 29 13.48 3.37 31.29
C ASP A 29 12.16 2.67 30.93
N GLN A 30 11.21 3.40 30.33
CA GLN A 30 9.94 2.80 29.87
C GLN A 30 10.19 1.77 28.75
N VAL A 31 11.07 2.12 27.80
CA VAL A 31 11.45 1.22 26.71
C VAL A 31 12.20 0.00 27.26
N ALA A 32 13.22 0.21 28.09
CA ALA A 32 13.99 -0.85 28.71
C ALA A 32 13.11 -1.78 29.57
N GLY A 33 12.15 -1.23 30.31
CA GLY A 33 11.19 -2.00 31.09
C GLY A 33 10.25 -2.84 30.22
N PHE A 34 9.88 -2.38 29.02
CA PHE A 34 9.13 -3.20 28.07
C PHE A 34 10.00 -4.32 27.49
N GLU A 35 11.21 -3.98 27.02
CA GLU A 35 12.20 -4.93 26.50
C GLU A 35 12.51 -6.05 27.51
N GLN A 36 12.75 -5.70 28.77
CA GLN A 36 13.04 -6.64 29.85
C GLN A 36 11.84 -7.53 30.17
N ARG A 37 10.63 -6.96 30.32
CA ARG A 37 9.41 -7.74 30.62
C ARG A 37 9.09 -8.79 29.56
N HIS A 38 9.41 -8.49 28.30
CA HIS A 38 9.08 -9.36 27.17
C HIS A 38 10.28 -10.17 26.64
N GLY A 39 11.49 -9.94 27.18
CA GLY A 39 12.70 -10.64 26.74
C GLY A 39 13.11 -10.32 25.30
N ILE A 40 12.84 -9.09 24.84
CA ILE A 40 13.14 -8.65 23.46
C ILE A 40 14.07 -7.44 23.45
N ARG A 41 14.53 -7.07 22.26
CA ARG A 41 15.04 -5.72 21.97
C ARG A 41 14.19 -5.11 20.87
N LEU A 42 13.80 -3.85 20.99
CA LEU A 42 13.12 -3.17 19.89
C LEU A 42 14.09 -2.97 18.71
N PRO A 43 13.61 -2.99 17.45
CA PRO A 43 14.38 -2.50 16.32
C PRO A 43 14.77 -1.03 16.53
N GLU A 44 16.01 -0.67 16.19
CA GLU A 44 16.59 0.65 16.50
C GLU A 44 15.74 1.80 15.94
N GLU A 45 15.28 1.69 14.70
CA GLU A 45 14.41 2.69 14.07
C GLU A 45 13.11 2.94 14.86
N PHE A 46 12.47 1.88 15.35
CA PHE A 46 11.25 1.99 16.13
C PHE A 46 11.54 2.55 17.53
N ARG A 47 12.66 2.15 18.15
CA ARG A 47 13.13 2.72 19.42
C ARG A 47 13.32 4.24 19.29
N GLN A 48 14.03 4.69 18.26
CA GLN A 48 14.25 6.12 18.00
C GLN A 48 12.94 6.88 17.78
N PHE A 49 11.98 6.28 17.07
CA PHE A 49 10.67 6.91 16.87
C PHE A 49 9.97 7.16 18.21
N VAL A 50 9.86 6.13 19.05
CA VAL A 50 9.08 6.22 20.29
C VAL A 50 9.75 7.08 21.36
N THR A 51 11.07 7.25 21.34
CA THR A 51 11.82 8.10 22.28
C THR A 51 12.03 9.54 21.79
N ARG A 52 11.94 9.81 20.48
CA ARG A 52 12.22 11.15 19.89
C ARG A 52 11.02 11.83 19.25
N VAL A 53 9.98 11.09 18.86
CA VAL A 53 8.79 11.62 18.18
C VAL A 53 7.55 11.47 19.06
N GLY A 54 7.26 10.24 19.48
CA GLY A 54 6.08 9.93 20.28
C GLY A 54 5.66 8.48 20.09
N HIS A 55 4.65 8.05 20.84
CA HIS A 55 4.11 6.70 20.73
C HIS A 55 2.58 6.75 20.75
N GLY A 56 1.94 5.84 20.03
CA GLY A 56 0.47 5.81 19.93
C GLY A 56 -0.15 7.07 19.31
N GLY A 57 -1.41 6.99 18.89
CA GLY A 57 -2.13 8.13 18.32
C GLY A 57 -1.94 8.22 16.80
N TYR A 58 -1.60 9.40 16.27
CA TYR A 58 -1.61 9.68 14.84
C TYR A 58 -0.81 8.66 14.01
N GLY A 59 -1.50 7.94 13.14
CA GLY A 59 -0.98 6.86 12.31
C GLY A 59 -2.04 6.38 11.32
N PRO A 60 -1.69 5.45 10.43
CA PRO A 60 -2.63 4.92 9.45
C PRO A 60 -3.88 4.33 10.11
N THR A 61 -5.01 4.34 9.41
CA THR A 61 -6.28 3.72 9.85
C THR A 61 -6.76 4.24 11.22
N TYR A 62 -6.76 3.40 12.27
CA TYR A 62 -7.12 3.80 13.63
C TYR A 62 -5.95 4.33 14.47
N GLY A 63 -4.78 4.52 13.86
CA GLY A 63 -3.62 5.10 14.50
C GLY A 63 -2.62 4.07 15.06
N LEU A 64 -1.49 4.60 15.51
CA LEU A 64 -0.47 3.83 16.20
C LEU A 64 -0.99 3.35 17.56
N LEU A 65 -0.63 2.13 17.92
CA LEU A 65 -0.94 1.56 19.23
C LEU A 65 0.01 2.11 20.31
N PRO A 66 -0.50 2.42 21.51
CA PRO A 66 0.35 2.77 22.64
C PRO A 66 1.13 1.55 23.15
N ILE A 67 2.19 1.79 23.93
CA ILE A 67 3.09 0.76 24.47
C ILE A 67 2.34 -0.33 25.27
N THR A 68 1.23 0.05 25.91
CA THR A 68 0.37 -0.86 26.68
C THR A 68 -0.35 -1.89 25.82
N ARG A 69 -0.41 -1.69 24.49
CA ARG A 69 -1.12 -2.57 23.54
C ARG A 69 -0.22 -3.33 22.58
N TRP A 70 1.09 -3.07 22.57
CA TRP A 70 2.03 -3.73 21.66
C TRP A 70 2.08 -5.26 21.80
N ALA A 71 1.90 -5.76 23.02
CA ALA A 71 1.85 -7.19 23.33
C ALA A 71 0.43 -7.77 23.36
N SER A 72 -0.59 -7.00 22.94
CA SER A 72 -1.95 -7.51 22.76
C SER A 72 -2.04 -8.26 21.44
N ARG A 73 -2.78 -9.37 21.41
CA ARG A 73 -2.97 -10.14 20.18
C ARG A 73 -3.44 -9.22 19.03
N PRO A 74 -2.84 -9.35 17.83
CA PRO A 74 -1.94 -10.42 17.39
C PRO A 74 -0.47 -10.29 17.81
N GLY A 75 -0.05 -9.20 18.46
CA GLY A 75 1.32 -9.01 18.93
C GLY A 75 1.73 -10.08 19.96
N GLN A 76 2.76 -10.85 19.64
CA GLN A 76 3.33 -11.88 20.49
C GLN A 76 4.86 -11.67 20.57
N PRO A 77 5.35 -10.84 21.50
CA PRO A 77 6.76 -10.45 21.51
C PRO A 77 7.71 -11.63 21.77
N ALA A 78 7.25 -12.61 22.53
CA ALA A 78 8.01 -13.80 22.88
C ALA A 78 8.22 -14.72 21.66
N GLY A 79 9.36 -15.40 21.64
CA GLY A 79 9.75 -16.32 20.57
C GLY A 79 10.47 -15.65 19.40
N THR A 80 10.57 -16.40 18.29
CA THR A 80 11.23 -15.97 17.06
C THR A 80 10.22 -16.03 15.94
N SER A 81 10.06 -14.92 15.21
CA SER A 81 9.17 -14.88 14.07
C SER A 81 9.70 -15.77 12.95
N PRO A 82 8.86 -16.66 12.37
CA PRO A 82 9.24 -17.46 11.21
C PRO A 82 9.13 -16.66 9.90
N LEU A 83 8.60 -15.43 9.94
CA LEU A 83 8.34 -14.64 8.75
C LEU A 83 9.65 -14.15 8.13
N ILE A 84 9.85 -14.50 6.86
CA ILE A 84 11.01 -14.14 6.06
C ILE A 84 10.58 -13.05 5.06
N PRO A 85 11.24 -11.88 5.03
CA PRO A 85 10.96 -10.85 4.04
C PRO A 85 11.00 -11.42 2.62
N ASP A 86 10.06 -10.97 1.80
CA ASP A 86 9.96 -11.33 0.37
C ASP A 86 9.73 -12.83 0.08
N ALA A 87 9.46 -13.64 1.11
CA ALA A 87 9.02 -15.03 0.98
C ALA A 87 7.51 -15.14 1.19
N GLU A 88 6.87 -16.11 0.52
CA GLU A 88 5.50 -16.46 0.81
C GLU A 88 5.41 -17.13 2.18
N ALA A 89 4.46 -16.65 2.99
CA ALA A 89 4.15 -17.24 4.29
C ALA A 89 2.83 -18.01 4.20
N PRO A 90 2.67 -19.11 4.95
CA PRO A 90 1.38 -19.76 5.09
C PRO A 90 0.40 -18.84 5.84
N VAL A 91 -0.90 -19.05 5.60
CA VAL A 91 -1.95 -18.44 6.42
C VAL A 91 -1.76 -18.90 7.88
N THR A 92 -1.69 -17.94 8.80
CA THR A 92 -1.49 -18.18 10.23
C THR A 92 -2.22 -17.13 11.05
N ARG A 93 -2.52 -17.46 12.31
CA ARG A 93 -3.09 -16.55 13.32
C ARG A 93 -2.10 -16.25 14.45
N ASP A 94 -0.95 -16.90 14.43
CA ASP A 94 0.11 -16.75 15.43
C ASP A 94 1.33 -16.06 14.82
N PHE A 95 1.77 -15.01 15.52
CA PHE A 95 2.83 -14.10 15.08
C PHE A 95 3.90 -13.93 16.18
N PRO A 96 4.57 -15.01 16.61
CA PRO A 96 5.63 -14.92 17.61
C PRO A 96 6.77 -14.01 17.14
N GLY A 97 7.50 -13.42 18.08
CA GLY A 97 8.56 -12.45 17.78
C GLY A 97 8.07 -11.16 17.13
N THR A 98 6.81 -10.75 17.36
CA THR A 98 6.24 -9.50 16.81
C THR A 98 5.54 -8.65 17.88
N ILE A 99 5.42 -7.34 17.63
CA ILE A 99 4.55 -6.43 18.38
C ILE A 99 3.48 -5.85 17.46
N ALA A 100 2.26 -5.64 17.96
CA ALA A 100 1.23 -4.92 17.22
C ALA A 100 1.51 -3.42 17.25
N VAL A 101 1.57 -2.76 16.09
CA VAL A 101 1.87 -1.32 15.99
C VAL A 101 0.70 -0.50 15.45
N VAL A 102 -0.18 -1.08 14.65
CA VAL A 102 -1.40 -0.44 14.12
C VAL A 102 -2.57 -1.40 14.24
N HIS A 103 -3.73 -0.84 14.57
CA HIS A 103 -5.03 -1.51 14.41
C HIS A 103 -5.68 -1.04 13.10
N GLY A 104 -5.75 -1.93 12.10
CA GLY A 104 -6.27 -1.63 10.76
C GLY A 104 -7.79 -1.46 10.69
N GLY A 105 -8.51 -1.97 11.69
CA GLY A 105 -9.97 -2.14 11.64
C GLY A 105 -10.35 -3.61 11.47
N CYS A 106 -11.54 -3.97 11.93
CA CYS A 106 -12.01 -5.37 11.95
C CYS A 106 -11.00 -6.30 12.63
N LEU A 107 -10.26 -7.09 11.83
CA LEU A 107 -9.29 -8.09 12.28
C LEU A 107 -7.93 -7.91 11.60
N ASP A 108 -7.73 -6.80 10.91
CA ASP A 108 -6.49 -6.48 10.21
C ASP A 108 -5.58 -5.64 11.11
N TRP A 109 -4.29 -5.99 11.11
CA TRP A 109 -3.29 -5.37 11.95
C TRP A 109 -1.98 -5.24 11.18
N THR A 110 -1.23 -4.20 11.52
CA THR A 110 0.19 -4.14 11.17
C THR A 110 1.00 -4.50 12.40
N VAL A 111 1.86 -5.52 12.28
CA VAL A 111 2.82 -5.92 13.31
C VAL A 111 4.24 -5.58 12.89
N LEU A 112 5.10 -5.25 13.86
CA LEU A 112 6.53 -5.07 13.68
C LEU A 112 7.26 -6.33 14.15
N VAL A 113 8.11 -6.90 13.30
CA VAL A 113 8.95 -8.04 13.70
C VAL A 113 10.06 -7.56 14.62
N VAL A 114 10.08 -8.07 15.84
CA VAL A 114 11.09 -7.75 16.87
C VAL A 114 12.11 -8.88 17.04
N SER A 115 11.85 -10.09 16.53
CA SER A 115 12.77 -11.22 16.61
C SER A 115 12.59 -12.12 15.38
N GLY A 116 13.69 -12.58 14.78
CA GLY A 116 13.67 -13.45 13.59
C GLY A 116 14.15 -12.78 12.30
N PRO A 117 14.06 -13.48 11.14
CA PRO A 117 14.63 -13.03 9.87
C PRO A 117 14.07 -11.70 9.36
N GLY A 118 12.80 -11.40 9.68
CA GLY A 118 12.16 -10.13 9.30
C GLY A 118 12.38 -8.96 10.25
N ARG A 119 13.27 -9.07 11.26
CA ARG A 119 13.43 -8.06 12.32
C ARG A 119 13.54 -6.64 11.76
N GLY A 120 12.71 -5.73 12.29
CA GLY A 120 12.65 -4.32 11.88
C GLY A 120 11.65 -4.01 10.77
N ARG A 121 11.11 -5.04 10.10
CA ARG A 121 10.12 -4.88 9.03
C ARG A 121 8.69 -4.97 9.57
N LEU A 122 7.78 -4.30 8.88
CA LEU A 122 6.34 -4.34 9.16
C LEU A 122 5.67 -5.41 8.31
N VAL A 123 4.68 -6.07 8.90
CA VAL A 123 3.89 -7.13 8.28
C VAL A 123 2.42 -6.81 8.49
N GLU A 124 1.65 -6.85 7.41
CA GLU A 124 0.20 -6.85 7.47
C GLU A 124 -0.30 -8.26 7.76
N VAL A 125 -1.17 -8.38 8.75
CA VAL A 125 -1.68 -9.65 9.25
C VAL A 125 -3.18 -9.59 9.48
N ASN A 126 -3.84 -10.73 9.37
CA ASN A 126 -5.24 -10.88 9.73
C ASN A 126 -5.38 -11.85 10.91
N ALA A 127 -6.04 -11.42 11.98
CA ALA A 127 -6.17 -12.18 13.21
C ALA A 127 -7.01 -13.47 13.05
N ASP A 128 -7.90 -13.54 12.04
CA ASP A 128 -8.70 -14.73 11.71
C ASP A 128 -8.08 -15.59 10.60
N GLY A 129 -6.93 -15.18 10.05
CA GLY A 129 -6.28 -15.89 8.96
C GLY A 129 -7.08 -15.86 7.66
N LEU A 130 -7.75 -14.74 7.36
CA LEU A 130 -8.44 -14.54 6.08
C LEU A 130 -7.46 -14.41 4.91
N PHE A 131 -6.23 -13.97 5.17
CA PHE A 131 -5.16 -13.92 4.19
C PHE A 131 -3.80 -14.27 4.83
N ALA A 132 -2.85 -14.67 3.99
CA ALA A 132 -1.47 -14.93 4.41
C ALA A 132 -0.73 -13.63 4.73
N PRO A 133 0.04 -13.57 5.83
CA PRO A 133 0.74 -12.36 6.22
C PRO A 133 1.72 -11.92 5.13
N TYR A 134 1.87 -10.60 4.97
CA TYR A 134 2.75 -10.05 3.96
C TYR A 134 3.50 -8.82 4.45
N PHE A 135 4.74 -8.67 4.01
CA PHE A 135 5.58 -7.55 4.40
C PHE A 135 5.17 -6.27 3.67
N HIS A 136 5.20 -5.15 4.38
CA HIS A 136 5.24 -3.83 3.76
C HIS A 136 6.55 -3.69 2.98
N ALA A 137 6.46 -3.03 1.81
CA ALA A 137 7.61 -2.90 0.91
C ALA A 137 8.73 -2.02 1.48
N ASP A 138 8.42 -1.18 2.47
CA ASP A 138 9.38 -0.28 3.10
C ASP A 138 10.46 -1.05 3.87
N ALA A 139 11.66 -0.46 3.92
CA ALA A 139 12.83 -1.05 4.56
C ALA A 139 12.70 -1.17 6.09
N GLY A 140 11.82 -0.38 6.71
CA GLY A 140 11.63 -0.35 8.16
C GLY A 140 10.54 0.63 8.60
N PHE A 141 10.37 0.79 9.90
CA PHE A 141 9.30 1.61 10.48
C PHE A 141 9.39 3.08 10.10
N LEU A 142 10.58 3.68 10.09
CA LEU A 142 10.71 5.11 9.82
C LEU A 142 10.37 5.43 8.36
N SER A 143 10.84 4.60 7.42
CA SER A 143 10.52 4.77 6.00
C SER A 143 9.03 4.58 5.72
N TRP A 144 8.42 3.57 6.34
CA TRP A 144 6.97 3.32 6.28
C TRP A 144 6.15 4.49 6.84
N TYR A 145 6.47 4.98 8.03
CA TYR A 145 5.73 6.08 8.66
C TYR A 145 5.94 7.41 7.92
N GLU A 146 7.15 7.67 7.44
CA GLU A 146 7.45 8.86 6.64
C GLU A 146 6.66 8.86 5.32
N ARG A 147 6.53 7.71 4.64
CA ARG A 147 5.71 7.57 3.43
C ARG A 147 4.23 7.79 3.73
N TRP A 148 3.75 7.30 4.88
CA TRP A 148 2.39 7.56 5.32
C TRP A 148 2.12 9.05 5.52
N LEU A 149 3.06 9.79 6.13
CA LEU A 149 2.93 11.24 6.29
C LEU A 149 2.88 11.98 4.95
N ASP A 150 3.69 11.55 3.97
CA ASP A 150 3.62 12.13 2.61
C ASP A 150 2.28 11.85 1.94
N PHE A 151 1.69 10.68 2.20
CA PHE A 151 0.39 10.30 1.67
C PHE A 151 -0.74 11.17 2.25
N VAL A 152 -0.83 11.31 3.57
CA VAL A 152 -1.88 12.13 4.21
C VAL A 152 -1.66 13.63 3.96
N GLY A 153 -0.41 14.10 3.91
CA GLY A 153 -0.07 15.50 3.63
C GLY A 153 -0.53 15.99 2.25
N ARG A 154 -0.88 15.07 1.33
CA ARG A 154 -1.44 15.38 0.01
C ARG A 154 -2.97 15.53 0.00
N GLY A 155 -3.64 15.41 1.14
CA GLY A 155 -5.10 15.51 1.24
C GLY A 155 -5.83 14.25 0.79
N ALA A 156 -5.19 13.08 0.90
CA ALA A 156 -5.81 11.78 0.64
C ALA A 156 -7.05 11.57 1.53
N GLY A 157 -8.16 11.15 0.94
CA GLY A 157 -9.44 10.98 1.63
C GLY A 157 -9.55 9.66 2.41
N PRO A 158 -10.62 9.44 3.21
CA PRO A 158 -10.78 8.24 4.03
C PRO A 158 -10.82 6.92 3.23
N VAL A 159 -11.26 6.96 1.98
CA VAL A 159 -11.27 5.80 1.06
C VAL A 159 -9.86 5.41 0.61
N ASP A 160 -8.91 6.35 0.66
CA ASP A 160 -7.51 6.15 0.26
C ASP A 160 -6.69 5.42 1.36
N LEU A 161 -7.13 5.45 2.63
CA LEU A 161 -6.38 4.89 3.77
C LEU A 161 -6.34 3.36 3.81
N THR A 162 -7.32 2.66 3.24
CA THR A 162 -7.31 1.19 3.12
C THR A 162 -6.27 0.69 2.12
N TRP A 163 -5.74 1.59 1.28
CA TRP A 163 -4.88 1.22 0.16
C TRP A 163 -3.39 1.53 0.39
N PHE A 164 -3.06 2.28 1.44
CA PHE A 164 -1.68 2.63 1.80
C PHE A 164 -0.76 1.41 1.97
N ALA A 165 -1.30 0.31 2.50
CA ALA A 165 -0.57 -0.94 2.72
C ALA A 165 -0.14 -1.65 1.42
N GLN A 166 -0.74 -1.29 0.28
CA GLN A 166 -0.40 -1.87 -1.02
C GLN A 166 0.64 -1.06 -1.79
N GLN A 167 1.02 0.11 -1.29
CA GLN A 167 1.99 1.00 -1.94
C GLN A 167 3.42 0.75 -1.45
N MET A 168 4.40 1.19 -2.24
CA MET A 168 5.82 1.20 -1.88
C MET A 168 6.47 2.58 -2.07
N ALA A 169 7.52 2.84 -1.29
CA ALA A 169 8.35 4.04 -1.44
C ALA A 169 9.24 3.99 -2.69
N GLY A 170 9.55 5.15 -3.26
CA GLY A 170 10.47 5.31 -4.38
C GLY A 170 10.16 6.57 -5.18
N ASP A 171 11.16 7.06 -5.90
CA ASP A 171 10.92 8.00 -7.00
C ASP A 171 10.37 7.25 -8.23
N GLU A 172 9.93 8.01 -9.24
CA GLU A 172 9.30 7.46 -10.44
C GLU A 172 10.21 6.44 -11.14
N HIS A 173 11.51 6.69 -11.16
CA HIS A 173 12.49 5.81 -11.78
C HIS A 173 12.59 4.47 -11.03
N ALA A 174 12.75 4.52 -9.70
CA ALA A 174 12.83 3.32 -8.86
C ALA A 174 11.53 2.50 -8.88
N LEU A 175 10.37 3.16 -8.92
CA LEU A 175 9.07 2.50 -9.03
C LEU A 175 8.89 1.85 -10.41
N LEU A 176 9.25 2.53 -11.50
CA LEU A 176 9.20 1.95 -12.84
C LEU A 176 10.17 0.78 -13.01
N ASP A 177 11.37 0.87 -12.43
CA ASP A 177 12.34 -0.22 -12.41
C ASP A 177 11.78 -1.43 -11.66
N THR A 178 11.22 -1.22 -10.46
CA THR A 178 10.58 -2.30 -9.69
C THR A 178 9.42 -2.92 -10.46
N LEU A 179 8.55 -2.10 -11.07
CA LEU A 179 7.40 -2.56 -11.85
C LEU A 179 7.80 -3.43 -13.03
N ARG A 180 8.94 -3.16 -13.69
CA ARG A 180 9.39 -3.93 -14.85
C ARG A 180 10.22 -5.15 -14.49
N ASN A 181 11.09 -5.02 -13.50
CA ASN A 181 12.23 -5.90 -13.35
C ASN A 181 12.18 -6.76 -12.08
N ASP A 182 11.31 -6.46 -11.11
CA ASP A 182 11.26 -7.27 -9.90
C ASP A 182 10.67 -8.66 -10.17
N ALA A 183 11.36 -9.71 -9.72
CA ALA A 183 10.93 -11.08 -9.91
C ALA A 183 9.56 -11.38 -9.28
N ARG A 184 9.14 -10.63 -8.26
CA ARG A 184 7.95 -10.92 -7.46
C ARG A 184 6.75 -10.08 -7.92
N PRO A 185 5.63 -10.70 -8.34
CA PRO A 185 4.43 -9.97 -8.75
C PRO A 185 3.89 -9.02 -7.67
N ARG A 186 4.01 -9.37 -6.39
CA ARG A 186 3.58 -8.49 -5.29
C ARG A 186 4.35 -7.16 -5.26
N ARG A 187 5.66 -7.17 -5.51
CA ARG A 187 6.47 -5.95 -5.54
C ARG A 187 6.16 -5.12 -6.78
N ARG A 188 6.01 -5.77 -7.95
CA ARG A 188 5.57 -5.10 -9.18
C ARG A 188 4.20 -4.45 -9.01
N ARG A 189 3.24 -5.18 -8.42
CA ARG A 189 1.91 -4.66 -8.08
C ARG A 189 2.00 -3.46 -7.15
N ALA A 190 2.82 -3.52 -6.11
CA ALA A 190 2.98 -2.40 -5.17
C ALA A 190 3.56 -1.15 -5.86
N ALA A 191 4.50 -1.33 -6.78
CA ALA A 191 5.04 -0.24 -7.60
C ALA A 191 3.97 0.38 -8.50
N ALA A 192 3.17 -0.43 -9.20
CA ALA A 192 2.03 0.05 -9.98
C ALA A 192 1.02 0.80 -9.09
N TYR A 193 0.73 0.27 -7.91
CA TYR A 193 -0.22 0.85 -6.97
C TYR A 193 0.22 2.24 -6.51
N SER A 194 1.52 2.43 -6.25
CA SER A 194 2.08 3.73 -5.87
C SER A 194 1.78 4.82 -6.90
N PHE A 195 1.67 4.49 -8.19
CA PHE A 195 1.36 5.46 -9.25
C PHE A 195 -0.06 6.01 -9.23
N ILE A 196 -1.00 5.36 -8.52
CA ILE A 196 -2.38 5.85 -8.37
C ILE A 196 -2.42 7.19 -7.63
N THR A 197 -1.57 7.35 -6.61
CA THR A 197 -1.50 8.55 -5.77
C THR A 197 -0.13 9.23 -5.85
N TYR A 198 0.63 8.98 -6.93
CA TYR A 198 2.01 9.46 -7.05
C TYR A 198 2.03 10.98 -7.27
N PRO A 199 2.85 11.72 -6.52
CA PRO A 199 2.93 13.18 -6.65
C PRO A 199 3.60 13.58 -7.96
N GLN A 200 3.01 14.53 -8.67
CA GLN A 200 3.63 15.19 -9.83
C GLN A 200 4.29 14.20 -10.81
N PRO A 201 3.51 13.24 -11.35
CA PRO A 201 4.04 12.28 -12.30
C PRO A 201 4.65 12.99 -13.52
N SER A 202 5.72 12.43 -14.08
CA SER A 202 6.27 12.96 -15.33
C SER A 202 5.26 12.82 -16.46
N GLY A 203 5.34 13.71 -17.46
CA GLY A 203 4.54 13.58 -18.68
C GLY A 203 4.81 12.29 -19.46
N SER A 204 5.89 11.55 -19.13
CA SER A 204 6.23 10.28 -19.78
C SER A 204 5.68 9.05 -19.07
N LEU A 205 5.17 9.19 -17.83
CA LEU A 205 4.69 8.09 -17.02
C LEU A 205 3.56 7.28 -17.71
N PRO A 206 2.52 7.88 -18.31
CA PRO A 206 1.45 7.10 -18.95
C PRO A 206 1.97 6.17 -20.05
N ALA A 207 2.88 6.64 -20.90
CA ALA A 207 3.51 5.81 -21.93
C ALA A 207 4.39 4.70 -21.33
N ALA A 208 5.05 4.97 -20.20
CA ALA A 208 5.81 3.95 -19.49
C ALA A 208 4.92 2.86 -18.88
N LEU A 209 3.74 3.22 -18.35
CA LEU A 209 2.74 2.29 -17.83
C LEU A 209 2.13 1.42 -18.93
N VAL A 210 1.85 1.97 -20.11
CA VAL A 210 1.37 1.16 -21.27
C VAL A 210 2.40 0.10 -21.67
N ARG A 211 3.69 0.46 -21.71
CA ARG A 211 4.76 -0.51 -21.97
C ARG A 211 4.81 -1.59 -20.89
N ALA A 212 4.73 -1.21 -19.61
CA ALA A 212 4.71 -2.17 -18.50
C ALA A 212 3.48 -3.09 -18.56
N LEU A 213 2.31 -2.58 -18.96
CA LEU A 213 1.09 -3.39 -19.15
C LEU A 213 1.29 -4.49 -20.20
N ALA A 214 1.94 -4.17 -21.32
CA ALA A 214 2.19 -5.11 -22.40
C ALA A 214 3.24 -6.19 -22.04
N GLU A 215 4.19 -5.86 -21.17
CA GLU A 215 5.26 -6.75 -20.73
C GLU A 215 4.86 -7.64 -19.54
N GLU A 216 3.84 -7.24 -18.77
CA GLU A 216 3.47 -7.90 -17.52
C GLU A 216 2.66 -9.19 -17.73
N THR A 217 3.07 -10.24 -17.01
CA THR A 217 2.50 -11.58 -17.10
C THR A 217 1.40 -11.84 -16.07
N ASP A 218 1.46 -11.20 -14.90
CA ASP A 218 0.51 -11.38 -13.82
C ASP A 218 -0.74 -10.48 -14.01
N PRO A 219 -1.95 -11.07 -14.11
CA PRO A 219 -3.18 -10.31 -14.35
C PRO A 219 -3.51 -9.31 -13.24
N ALA A 220 -3.19 -9.61 -11.97
CA ALA A 220 -3.47 -8.70 -10.86
C ALA A 220 -2.53 -7.48 -10.88
N VAL A 221 -1.30 -7.64 -11.37
CA VAL A 221 -0.41 -6.51 -11.64
C VAL A 221 -0.96 -5.68 -12.81
N ARG A 222 -1.38 -6.32 -13.91
CA ARG A 222 -1.98 -5.61 -15.07
C ARG A 222 -3.21 -4.79 -14.68
N GLU A 223 -4.13 -5.35 -13.90
CA GLU A 223 -5.28 -4.57 -13.36
C GLU A 223 -4.84 -3.33 -12.60
N THR A 224 -3.78 -3.45 -11.79
CA THR A 224 -3.25 -2.33 -11.01
C THR A 224 -2.60 -1.28 -11.91
N ILE A 225 -1.91 -1.69 -12.97
CA ILE A 225 -1.37 -0.78 -13.99
C ILE A 225 -2.50 -0.01 -14.69
N VAL A 226 -3.61 -0.67 -15.02
CA VAL A 226 -4.78 -0.02 -15.63
C VAL A 226 -5.38 1.04 -14.69
N ARG A 227 -5.48 0.76 -13.39
CA ARG A 227 -5.91 1.76 -12.38
C ARG A 227 -4.93 2.93 -12.28
N ALA A 228 -3.64 2.63 -12.26
CA ALA A 228 -2.59 3.65 -12.23
C ALA A 228 -2.66 4.55 -13.46
N LEU A 229 -2.89 3.98 -14.65
CA LEU A 229 -3.04 4.72 -15.90
C LEU A 229 -4.26 5.65 -15.85
N ALA A 230 -5.42 5.16 -15.40
CA ALA A 230 -6.62 5.98 -15.25
C ALA A 230 -6.43 7.14 -14.24
N ALA A 231 -5.62 6.93 -13.20
CA ALA A 231 -5.31 7.96 -12.21
C ALA A 231 -4.43 9.10 -12.76
N GLN A 232 -3.80 8.93 -13.94
CA GLN A 232 -3.02 9.98 -14.60
C GLN A 232 -3.90 11.03 -15.31
N GLY A 233 -5.21 11.03 -15.06
CA GLY A 233 -6.16 12.00 -15.61
C GLY A 233 -6.49 11.74 -17.09
N PRO A 234 -6.91 12.79 -17.84
CA PRO A 234 -7.38 12.64 -19.22
C PRO A 234 -6.38 11.92 -20.14
N HIS A 235 -5.10 12.29 -20.08
CA HIS A 235 -4.07 11.69 -20.93
C HIS A 235 -3.85 10.20 -20.62
N GLY A 236 -3.94 9.80 -19.35
CA GLY A 236 -3.91 8.39 -18.99
C GLY A 236 -5.13 7.62 -19.50
N ARG A 237 -6.33 8.22 -19.37
CA ARG A 237 -7.58 7.61 -19.85
C ARG A 237 -7.62 7.40 -21.37
N GLU A 238 -7.02 8.30 -22.15
CA GLU A 238 -6.85 8.14 -23.60
C GLU A 238 -6.05 6.89 -23.99
N LEU A 239 -5.24 6.36 -23.07
CA LEU A 239 -4.39 5.19 -23.28
C LEU A 239 -5.02 3.88 -22.76
N LEU A 240 -6.15 3.93 -22.06
CA LEU A 240 -6.87 2.74 -21.57
C LEU A 240 -7.31 1.75 -22.66
N PRO A 241 -7.59 2.14 -23.93
CA PRO A 241 -7.89 1.19 -25.00
C PRO A 241 -6.82 0.10 -25.18
N ALA A 242 -5.57 0.34 -24.79
CA ALA A 242 -4.51 -0.65 -24.82
C ALA A 242 -4.83 -1.91 -23.98
N ALA A 243 -5.67 -1.79 -22.94
CA ALA A 243 -6.08 -2.89 -22.07
C ALA A 243 -7.29 -3.68 -22.59
N LEU A 244 -7.99 -3.21 -23.64
CA LEU A 244 -9.16 -3.91 -24.19
C LEU A 244 -8.80 -5.19 -24.95
N SER A 245 -7.52 -5.39 -25.26
CA SER A 245 -7.01 -6.64 -25.85
C SER A 245 -6.36 -7.56 -24.82
N ASP A 246 -6.48 -7.28 -23.52
CA ASP A 246 -5.87 -8.10 -22.47
C ASP A 246 -6.43 -9.53 -22.48
N PRO A 247 -5.59 -10.57 -22.31
CA PRO A 247 -6.08 -11.95 -22.23
C PRO A 247 -7.05 -12.18 -21.06
N SER A 248 -6.95 -11.41 -19.97
CA SER A 248 -7.84 -11.54 -18.81
C SER A 248 -9.16 -10.76 -19.01
N PRO A 249 -10.33 -11.42 -18.91
CA PRO A 249 -11.63 -10.75 -18.93
C PRO A 249 -11.80 -9.71 -17.82
N ASP A 250 -11.17 -9.93 -16.66
CA ASP A 250 -11.23 -9.01 -15.53
C ASP A 250 -10.50 -7.69 -15.83
N VAL A 251 -9.33 -7.78 -16.49
CA VAL A 251 -8.57 -6.59 -16.92
C VAL A 251 -9.35 -5.81 -17.99
N ARG A 252 -9.94 -6.52 -18.97
CA ARG A 252 -10.78 -5.88 -20.01
C ARG A 252 -12.00 -5.19 -19.40
N SER A 253 -12.70 -5.86 -18.50
CA SER A 253 -13.86 -5.30 -17.79
C SER A 253 -13.48 -4.05 -16.98
N LEU A 254 -12.33 -4.09 -16.29
CA LEU A 254 -11.82 -2.94 -15.54
C LEU A 254 -11.50 -1.76 -16.45
N ALA A 255 -10.87 -1.99 -17.60
CA ALA A 255 -10.59 -0.95 -18.58
C ALA A 255 -11.89 -0.27 -19.04
N VAL A 256 -12.91 -1.06 -19.40
CA VAL A 256 -14.24 -0.56 -19.78
C VAL A 256 -14.87 0.31 -18.68
N ILE A 257 -14.82 -0.14 -17.42
CA ILE A 257 -15.35 0.61 -16.28
C ILE A 257 -14.64 1.96 -16.12
N LEU A 258 -13.31 1.98 -16.27
CA LEU A 258 -12.50 3.20 -16.10
C LEU A 258 -12.55 4.13 -17.32
N MET A 259 -13.02 3.63 -18.46
CA MET A 259 -13.26 4.37 -19.71
C MET A 259 -14.64 5.04 -19.78
N ALA A 260 -15.49 4.90 -18.75
CA ALA A 260 -16.92 5.25 -18.80
C ALA A 260 -17.23 6.58 -19.56
N PRO A 261 -18.11 6.56 -20.58
CA PRO A 261 -18.28 7.66 -21.55
C PRO A 261 -18.71 9.01 -20.98
N ARG A 262 -19.30 9.03 -19.78
CA ARG A 262 -19.83 10.24 -19.12
C ARG A 262 -18.81 11.38 -19.04
N ASP A 263 -17.52 11.04 -18.96
CA ASP A 263 -16.43 12.01 -18.85
C ASP A 263 -15.66 12.20 -20.17
N HIS A 264 -15.85 11.31 -21.15
CA HIS A 264 -15.06 11.24 -22.39
C HIS A 264 -15.89 10.66 -23.57
N PRO A 265 -16.67 11.49 -24.30
CA PRO A 265 -17.59 11.00 -25.34
C PRO A 265 -16.91 10.28 -26.51
N GLN A 266 -15.63 10.57 -26.78
CA GLN A 266 -14.82 9.85 -27.78
C GLN A 266 -14.63 8.36 -27.44
N MET A 267 -14.86 7.98 -26.18
CA MET A 267 -14.68 6.61 -25.71
C MET A 267 -15.88 5.70 -26.05
N ALA A 268 -17.05 6.28 -26.35
CA ALA A 268 -18.24 5.51 -26.71
C ALA A 268 -18.04 4.71 -28.01
N ASP A 269 -17.42 5.32 -29.01
CA ASP A 269 -17.15 4.65 -30.30
C ASP A 269 -16.17 3.48 -30.14
N VAL A 270 -15.11 3.66 -29.34
CA VAL A 270 -14.13 2.61 -29.01
C VAL A 270 -14.81 1.43 -28.31
N LEU A 271 -15.67 1.72 -27.33
CA LEU A 271 -16.41 0.68 -26.61
C LEU A 271 -17.44 -0.02 -27.50
N ALA A 272 -18.10 0.70 -28.40
CA ALA A 272 -19.04 0.11 -29.36
C ALA A 272 -18.32 -0.81 -30.36
N GLU A 273 -17.13 -0.44 -30.82
CA GLU A 273 -16.27 -1.32 -31.64
C GLU A 273 -15.82 -2.55 -30.85
N HIS A 274 -15.32 -2.36 -29.63
CA HIS A 274 -14.91 -3.46 -28.76
C HIS A 274 -16.05 -4.45 -28.50
N LEU A 275 -17.29 -3.96 -28.28
CA LEU A 275 -18.47 -4.82 -28.11
C LEU A 275 -18.76 -5.72 -29.33
N ARG A 276 -18.37 -5.32 -30.54
CA ARG A 276 -18.55 -6.14 -31.75
C ARG A 276 -17.53 -7.29 -31.81
N ALA A 277 -16.32 -7.07 -31.30
CA ALA A 277 -15.22 -8.04 -31.33
C ALA A 277 -15.14 -8.92 -30.06
N GLU A 278 -15.70 -8.48 -28.94
CA GLU A 278 -15.62 -9.18 -27.66
C GLU A 278 -16.51 -10.44 -27.62
N ASN A 279 -15.96 -11.55 -27.14
CA ASN A 279 -16.65 -12.85 -27.06
C ASN A 279 -17.00 -13.26 -25.63
N ASP A 280 -16.42 -12.62 -24.62
CA ASP A 280 -16.72 -12.89 -23.21
C ASP A 280 -18.02 -12.20 -22.77
N ASP A 281 -18.98 -12.98 -22.28
CA ASP A 281 -20.31 -12.48 -21.91
C ASP A 281 -20.27 -11.47 -20.76
N ALA A 282 -19.35 -11.63 -19.79
CA ALA A 282 -19.23 -10.72 -18.66
C ALA A 282 -18.65 -9.37 -19.09
N VAL A 283 -17.64 -9.38 -19.97
CA VAL A 283 -17.09 -8.15 -20.56
C VAL A 283 -18.16 -7.46 -21.41
N ARG A 284 -18.87 -8.18 -22.28
CA ARG A 284 -19.97 -7.63 -23.10
C ARG A 284 -21.06 -6.98 -22.24
N ALA A 285 -21.45 -7.62 -21.14
CA ALA A 285 -22.42 -7.06 -20.20
C ALA A 285 -21.90 -5.76 -19.55
N THR A 286 -20.61 -5.71 -19.21
CA THR A 286 -19.95 -4.52 -18.66
C THR A 286 -19.93 -3.38 -19.66
N VAL A 287 -19.58 -3.65 -20.93
CA VAL A 287 -19.59 -2.64 -22.01
C VAL A 287 -20.98 -2.08 -22.25
N ARG A 288 -22.01 -2.93 -22.32
CA ARG A 288 -23.41 -2.47 -22.46
C ARG A 288 -23.81 -1.57 -21.30
N ARG A 289 -23.46 -1.94 -20.06
CA ARG A 289 -23.75 -1.11 -18.88
C ARG A 289 -23.05 0.24 -18.97
N ALA A 290 -21.79 0.28 -19.41
CA ALA A 290 -21.04 1.51 -19.59
C ALA A 290 -21.66 2.43 -20.65
N LEU A 291 -22.16 1.88 -21.76
CA LEU A 291 -22.82 2.62 -22.84
C LEU A 291 -24.27 3.05 -22.51
N HIS A 292 -24.99 2.31 -21.66
CA HIS A 292 -26.39 2.62 -21.30
C HIS A 292 -26.54 3.60 -20.14
N HIS A 293 -25.48 3.87 -19.39
CA HIS A 293 -25.50 4.91 -18.36
C HIS A 293 -25.29 6.33 -18.95
N GLU A 294 -25.68 6.62 -20.19
CA GLU A 294 -25.75 8.01 -20.69
C GLU A 294 -26.74 8.87 -19.88
#